data_AF-A0AB33K3Q6-F1
#
_entry.id   AF-A0AB33K3Q6-F1
#
_cell.length_a   1.000
_cell.length_b   1.000
_cell.length_c   1.000
_cell.angle_alpha   90.00
_cell.angle_beta   90.00
_cell.angle_gamma   90.00
#
_symmetry.space_group_name_H-M   'P 1'
#
loop_
_entity.id
_entity.type
_entity.pdbx_description
1 polymer ?
#
loop_
_entity_poly.entity_id
_entity_poly.type
_entity_poly.pdbx_seq_one_letter_code
_entity_poly.pdbx_strand_id
1 'polypeptide(L)' 'MATHTRRETTVRRIDHVLPVPAAYAELCKTVSAAERHYRQAHGLPDDRVLSDDALTVTVTDDEVLISYEVAQ' A
#
# COMPACT_ATOMS: atom_id res chain seq x y z
N MET A 1 17.30 25.52 28.10
CA MET A 1 17.53 24.06 27.98
C MET A 1 16.56 23.54 26.93
N ALA A 2 17.04 22.79 25.93
CA ALA A 2 16.17 22.21 24.91
C ALA A 2 15.73 20.80 25.36
N THR A 3 14.43 20.53 25.31
CA THR A 3 13.88 19.20 25.59
C THR A 3 13.86 18.42 24.29
N HIS A 4 14.60 17.30 24.25
CA HIS A 4 14.58 16.39 23.11
C HIS A 4 13.57 15.27 23.37
N THR A 5 12.63 15.09 22.45
CA THR A 5 11.65 14.00 22.50
C THR A 5 11.89 13.05 21.32
N ARG A 6 12.22 11.79 21.60
CA ARG A 6 12.34 10.73 20.59
C ARG A 6 11.01 9.97 20.51
N ARG A 7 10.53 9.71 19.29
CA ARG A 7 9.41 8.80 19.02
C ARG A 7 9.87 7.73 18.03
N GLU A 8 9.48 6.49 18.29
CA GLU A 8 9.70 5.35 17.40
C GLU A 8 8.33 4.74 17.05
N THR A 9 8.18 4.32 15.80
CA THR A 9 6.97 3.68 15.30
C THR A 9 7.39 2.50 14.42
N THR A 10 6.74 1.36 14.61
CA THR A 10 6.91 0.19 13.74
C THR A 10 5.98 0.30 12.55
N VAL A 11 6.50 0.10 11.34
CA VAL A 11 5.71 -0.01 10.12
C VAL A 11 5.73 -1.44 9.59
N ARG A 12 4.59 -1.91 9.11
CA ARG A 12 4.46 -3.18 8.41
C ARG A 12 4.23 -2.90 6.92
N ARG A 13 5.08 -3.48 6.06
CA ARG A 13 4.86 -3.51 4.62
C ARG A 13 3.91 -4.64 4.24
N ILE A 14 3.00 -4.38 3.31
CA ILE A 14 2.07 -5.36 2.74
C ILE A 14 2.24 -5.34 1.23
N ASP A 15 2.40 -6.53 0.65
CA ASP A 15 2.60 -6.73 -0.78
C ASP A 15 1.51 -7.65 -1.32
N HIS A 16 0.79 -7.18 -2.34
CA HIS A 16 -0.10 -8.02 -3.14
C HIS A 16 0.63 -8.42 -4.42
N VAL A 17 0.77 -9.73 -4.63
CA VAL A 17 1.61 -10.31 -5.68
C VAL A 17 0.74 -10.93 -6.77
N LEU A 18 1.02 -10.60 -8.02
CA LEU A 18 0.42 -11.20 -9.20
C LEU A 18 1.51 -11.76 -10.13
N PRO A 19 1.35 -12.96 -10.70
CA PRO A 19 2.29 -13.48 -11.69
C PRO A 19 2.24 -12.70 -13.00
N VAL A 20 3.37 -12.63 -13.70
CA VAL A 20 3.47 -12.11 -15.07
C VAL A 20 3.40 -13.26 -16.08
N PRO A 21 2.63 -13.13 -17.18
CA PRO A 21 1.77 -12.01 -17.52
C PRO A 21 0.49 -11.97 -16.67
N ALA A 22 0.15 -10.78 -16.16
CA ALA A 22 -1.09 -10.54 -15.45
C ALA A 22 -2.17 -10.02 -16.41
N ALA A 23 -3.37 -10.56 -16.34
CA ALA A 23 -4.51 -9.98 -17.04
C ALA A 23 -4.83 -8.59 -16.45
N TYR A 24 -5.11 -7.60 -17.31
CA TYR A 24 -5.42 -6.24 -16.87
C TYR A 24 -6.57 -6.20 -15.84
N ALA A 25 -7.59 -7.03 -16.03
CA ALA A 25 -8.70 -7.12 -15.07
C ALA A 25 -8.25 -7.59 -13.67
N GLU A 26 -7.29 -8.52 -13.58
CA GLU A 26 -6.74 -9.00 -12.31
C GLU A 26 -5.84 -7.95 -11.65
N LEU A 27 -5.08 -7.20 -12.45
CA LEU A 27 -4.33 -6.04 -11.97
C LEU A 27 -5.26 -5.01 -11.32
N CYS A 28 -6.33 -4.61 -12.01
CA CYS A 28 -7.29 -3.64 -11.48
C CYS A 28 -7.97 -4.13 -10.19
N LYS A 29 -8.41 -5.39 -10.14
CA LYS A 29 -9.00 -5.98 -8.92
C LYS A 29 -8.02 -5.93 -7.75
N THR A 30 -6.76 -6.23 -8.00
CA THR A 30 -5.73 -6.28 -6.97
C THR A 30 -5.38 -4.88 -6.47
N VAL A 31 -5.32 -3.89 -7.36
CA VAL A 31 -5.17 -2.48 -6.98
C VAL A 31 -6.35 -2.04 -6.11
N SER A 32 -7.60 -2.30 -6.53
CA SER A 32 -8.78 -1.95 -5.73
C SER A 32 -8.81 -2.65 -4.36
N ALA A 33 -8.35 -3.91 -4.28
CA ALA A 33 -8.24 -4.64 -3.03
C ALA A 33 -7.17 -4.05 -2.10
N ALA A 34 -6.00 -3.71 -2.64
CA ALA A 34 -4.92 -3.05 -1.90
C ALA A 34 -5.37 -1.68 -1.38
N GLU A 35 -6.04 -0.89 -2.21
CA GLU A 35 -6.57 0.43 -1.87
C GLU A 35 -7.58 0.36 -0.73
N ARG A 36 -8.51 -0.60 -0.80
CA ARG A 36 -9.50 -0.84 0.26
C ARG A 36 -8.84 -1.24 1.57
N HIS A 37 -7.86 -2.14 1.52
CA HIS A 37 -7.16 -2.56 2.73
C HIS A 37 -6.32 -1.42 3.33
N TYR A 38 -5.63 -0.63 2.50
CA TYR A 38 -4.91 0.57 2.93
C TYR A 38 -5.85 1.54 3.66
N ARG A 39 -7.01 1.88 3.06
CA ARG A 39 -8.00 2.74 3.71
C ARG A 39 -8.44 2.21 5.07
N GLN A 40 -8.77 0.92 5.13
CA GLN A 40 -9.21 0.29 6.38
C GLN A 40 -8.12 0.34 7.45
N ALA A 41 -6.86 0.04 7.10
CA ALA A 41 -5.75 0.06 8.03
C ALA A 41 -5.42 1.47 8.56
N HIS A 42 -5.67 2.50 7.75
CA HIS A 42 -5.43 3.91 8.11
C HIS A 42 -6.69 4.64 8.59
N GLY A 43 -7.84 3.95 8.71
CA GLY A 43 -9.11 4.54 9.14
C GLY A 43 -9.63 5.64 8.20
N LEU A 44 -9.31 5.56 6.91
CA LEU A 44 -9.71 6.55 5.91
C LEU A 44 -11.10 6.23 5.34
N PRO A 45 -11.96 7.25 5.13
CA PRO A 45 -13.24 7.04 4.47
C PRO A 45 -13.05 6.80 2.96
N ASP A 46 -14.04 6.18 2.32
CA ASP A 46 -13.97 5.77 0.91
C ASP A 46 -13.88 6.96 -0.07
N ASP A 47 -14.39 8.13 0.31
CA ASP A 47 -14.35 9.36 -0.48
C ASP A 47 -13.04 10.14 -0.35
N ARG A 48 -12.16 9.74 0.59
CA ARG A 48 -10.84 10.33 0.75
C ARG A 48 -9.98 9.99 -0.46
N VAL A 49 -9.56 11.03 -1.18
CA VAL A 49 -8.50 10.94 -2.17
C VAL A 49 -7.21 10.51 -1.47
N LEU A 50 -6.64 9.40 -1.95
CA LEU A 50 -5.34 8.93 -1.48
C LEU A 50 -4.23 9.75 -2.12
N SER A 51 -3.10 9.87 -1.41
CA SER A 51 -1.88 10.43 -2.00
C SER A 51 -1.35 9.50 -3.10
N ASP A 52 -0.67 10.06 -4.09
CA ASP A 52 -0.13 9.31 -5.23
C ASP A 52 0.90 8.24 -4.80
N ASP A 53 1.52 8.40 -3.63
CA ASP A 53 2.49 7.47 -3.03
C ASP A 53 1.87 6.46 -2.05
N ALA A 54 0.54 6.47 -1.87
CA ALA A 54 -0.14 5.58 -0.92
C ALA A 54 -0.01 4.10 -1.30
N LEU A 55 0.03 3.79 -2.60
CA LEU A 55 0.27 2.47 -3.15
C LEU A 55 1.40 2.56 -4.19
N THR A 56 2.35 1.65 -4.14
CA THR A 56 3.41 1.55 -5.17
C THR A 56 3.19 0.30 -6.00
N VAL A 57 3.16 0.46 -7.33
CA VAL A 57 3.13 -0.67 -8.27
C VAL A 57 4.55 -0.90 -8.81
N THR A 58 5.09 -2.09 -8.58
CA THR A 58 6.38 -2.52 -9.14
C THR A 58 6.14 -3.70 -10.08
N VAL A 59 6.70 -3.65 -11.28
CA VAL A 59 6.62 -4.75 -12.25
C VAL A 59 8.03 -5.31 -12.43
N THR A 60 8.15 -6.61 -12.27
CA THR A 60 9.37 -7.39 -12.54
C THR A 60 9.10 -8.35 -13.70
N ASP A 61 10.10 -9.15 -14.07
CA ASP A 61 9.95 -10.15 -15.14
C ASP A 61 8.96 -11.27 -14.75
N ASP A 62 8.86 -11.59 -13.46
CA ASP A 62 8.07 -12.72 -12.95
C ASP A 62 6.77 -12.29 -12.26
N GLU A 63 6.72 -11.07 -11.71
CA GLU A 63 5.60 -10.63 -10.87
C GLU A 63 5.30 -9.12 -10.92
N VAL A 64 4.05 -8.78 -10.65
CA VAL A 64 3.57 -7.43 -10.32
C VAL A 64 3.28 -7.35 -8.82
N LEU A 65 3.89 -6.38 -8.15
CA LEU A 65 3.76 -6.11 -6.73
C LEU A 65 2.98 -4.82 -6.53
N ILE A 66 1.93 -4.85 -5.71
CA ILE A 66 1.25 -3.66 -5.21
C ILE A 66 1.53 -3.57 -3.71
N SER A 67 2.34 -2.57 -3.34
CA SER A 67 2.93 -2.44 -2.02
C SER A 67 2.49 -1.18 -1.28
N TYR A 68 2.34 -1.27 0.04
CA TYR A 68 2.09 -0.12 0.92
C TYR A 68 2.48 -0.42 2.36
N GLU A 69 2.56 0.63 3.18
CA GLU A 69 2.90 0.55 4.60
C GLU A 69 1.70 0.85 5.49
N VAL A 70 1.64 0.16 6.63
CA VAL A 70 0.66 0.39 7.69
C VAL A 70 1.40 0.54 9.02
N ALA A 71 1.06 1.57 9.79
CA ALA A 71 1.59 1.74 11.14
C ALA A 71 0.97 0.70 12.08
N GLN A 72 1.77 0.14 12.99
CA GLN A 72 1.31 -0.75 14.06
C GLN A 72 1.15 -0.02 15.39
#